data_AF-A0AAD4ZMT6-F1
#
_entry.id   AF-A0AAD4ZMT6-F1
#
_cell.length_a   1.000
_cell.length_b   1.000
_cell.length_c   1.000
_cell.angle_alpha   90.00
_cell.angle_beta   90.00
_cell.angle_gamma   90.00
#
_symmetry.space_group_name_H-M   'P 1'
#
loop_
_entity.id
_entity.type
_entity.pdbx_description
1 polymer ?
#
loop_
_entity_poly.entity_id
_entity_poly.type
_entity_poly.pdbx_seq_one_letter_code
_entity_poly.pdbx_strand_id
1 'polypeptide(L)'
;MFTLRAAVMWTVNDFPAYAMVSGKVCYLGHRRWLPWDHEWREKDKEFDGNTERRLRPREWSGDEILEQLNRLDFAPFGKTVSRTRPSTHLNWTHKPMFFELPYWSKLKLRHNLDVMHVEKNVFDTLVGTILDIEGKTKDTIKARLDLERMGIRRGLWMNRDSDKARRDLAFFSMKPNDKKKFLKFVSSVKFPDGYASNIARCLRHDIVQVLCKFEMIFPPAFFTSMMHVMVHLPEEALLAGPVNYRWMYPIERLLGELKKSVRNRAKPEGSIIEAWVQYESLTFCGMYLKDVETVFNRPQRNNDGGMRNEKLSVFAQSARPFGDPGRGESFSRNDMEVAHWFVLNNCDEIMAYLDEHEQMMKREHPSHLVARKHRELFPQWFLDSVNKLK
;
A
#
# COMPACT_ATOMS: atom_id res chain seq x y z
N MET A 1 -34.78 -18.45 -13.47
CA MET A 1 -33.84 -17.58 -14.20
C MET A 1 -32.83 -17.03 -13.20
N PHE A 2 -31.63 -17.59 -13.15
CA PHE A 2 -30.57 -17.16 -12.22
C PHE A 2 -29.87 -15.95 -12.84
N THR A 3 -29.97 -14.79 -12.18
CA THR A 3 -29.26 -13.59 -12.63
C THR A 3 -27.86 -13.61 -12.02
N LEU A 4 -26.88 -14.05 -12.79
CA LEU A 4 -25.47 -14.00 -12.39
C LEU A 4 -25.05 -12.52 -12.33
N ARG A 5 -24.95 -11.97 -11.12
CA ARG A 5 -24.32 -10.67 -10.90
C ARG A 5 -22.81 -10.92 -10.83
N ALA A 6 -22.11 -10.63 -11.93
CA ALA A 6 -20.65 -10.65 -11.93
C ALA A 6 -20.13 -9.52 -11.03
N ALA A 7 -19.36 -9.86 -9.99
CA ALA A 7 -18.62 -8.88 -9.22
C ALA A 7 -17.31 -8.57 -9.94
N VAL A 8 -17.03 -7.28 -10.19
CA VAL A 8 -15.75 -6.83 -10.76
C VAL A 8 -14.67 -7.04 -9.72
N MET A 9 -13.94 -8.12 -9.87
CA MET A 9 -12.90 -8.59 -8.95
C MET A 9 -11.49 -8.38 -9.52
N TRP A 10 -11.35 -7.42 -10.45
CA TRP A 10 -10.10 -7.16 -11.14
C TRP A 10 -9.68 -5.70 -10.98
N THR A 11 -8.38 -5.48 -10.86
CA THR A 11 -7.80 -4.14 -10.84
C THR A 11 -7.73 -3.60 -12.27
N VAL A 12 -8.63 -2.66 -12.58
CA VAL A 12 -8.52 -1.83 -13.78
C VAL A 12 -7.57 -0.69 -13.48
N ASN A 13 -6.42 -0.66 -14.14
CA ASN A 13 -5.48 0.46 -14.08
C ASN A 13 -5.76 1.46 -15.20
N ASP A 14 -6.80 2.27 -15.00
CA ASP A 14 -7.14 3.42 -15.85
C ASP A 14 -6.35 4.68 -15.45
N PHE A 15 -5.40 4.58 -14.51
CA PHE A 15 -4.53 5.69 -14.16
C PHE A 15 -3.58 6.01 -15.31
N PRO A 16 -3.46 7.28 -15.72
CA PRO A 16 -2.58 7.67 -16.81
C PRO A 16 -1.13 7.34 -16.45
N ALA A 17 -0.45 6.65 -17.35
CA ALA A 17 0.99 6.47 -17.28
C ALA A 17 1.69 7.82 -17.46
N TYR A 18 2.64 8.15 -16.59
CA TYR A 18 3.33 9.46 -16.65
C TYR A 18 4.62 9.44 -17.45
N ALA A 19 5.33 8.32 -17.48
CA ALA A 19 6.57 8.18 -18.24
C ALA A 19 6.84 6.73 -18.64
N MET A 20 7.64 6.55 -19.70
CA MET A 20 8.29 5.29 -20.02
C MET A 20 9.80 5.45 -19.83
N VAL A 21 10.37 4.66 -18.92
CA VAL A 21 11.80 4.71 -18.56
C VAL A 21 12.37 3.31 -18.76
N SER A 22 13.34 3.17 -19.66
CA SER A 22 13.92 1.87 -20.05
C SER A 22 12.89 0.77 -20.38
N GLY A 23 11.81 1.13 -21.10
CA GLY A 23 10.74 0.20 -21.49
C GLY A 23 9.75 -0.16 -20.38
N LYS A 24 9.86 0.46 -19.20
CA LYS A 24 8.93 0.29 -18.08
C LYS A 24 8.08 1.53 -17.90
N VAL A 25 6.81 1.34 -17.61
CA VAL A 25 5.92 2.42 -17.20
C VAL A 25 6.29 2.85 -15.79
N CYS A 26 6.57 4.13 -15.62
CA CYS A 26 6.89 4.75 -14.35
C CYS A 26 5.87 5.87 -14.06
N TYR A 27 5.45 5.95 -12.80
CA TYR A 27 4.52 6.95 -12.33
C TYR A 27 5.30 8.01 -11.55
N LEU A 28 5.81 9.02 -12.25
CA LEU A 28 6.56 10.13 -11.67
C LEU A 28 5.70 11.39 -11.54
N GLY A 29 6.21 12.37 -10.79
CA GLY A 29 5.59 13.69 -10.64
C GLY A 29 4.56 13.71 -9.53
N HIS A 30 4.75 12.94 -8.45
CA HIS A 30 3.86 12.94 -7.27
C HIS A 30 3.67 14.34 -6.66
N ARG A 31 4.59 15.28 -6.94
CA ARG A 31 4.43 16.71 -6.61
C ARG A 31 3.19 17.36 -7.20
N ARG A 32 2.64 16.84 -8.30
CA ARG A 32 1.39 17.35 -8.91
C ARG A 32 0.17 17.21 -8.00
N TRP A 33 0.20 16.30 -7.02
CA TRP A 33 -0.86 16.12 -6.03
C TRP A 33 -0.66 16.96 -4.77
N LEU A 34 0.50 17.61 -4.62
CA LEU A 34 0.71 18.56 -3.54
C LEU A 34 -0.09 19.85 -3.78
N PRO A 35 -0.46 20.58 -2.73
CA PRO A 35 -1.02 21.92 -2.85
C PRO A 35 -0.13 22.86 -3.69
N TRP A 36 -0.73 23.90 -4.28
CA TRP A 36 -0.02 24.82 -5.18
C TRP A 36 1.07 25.62 -4.47
N ASP A 37 0.86 25.96 -3.20
CA ASP A 37 1.76 26.68 -2.31
C ASP A 37 2.81 25.80 -1.63
N HIS A 38 2.86 24.50 -1.94
CA HIS A 38 3.75 23.57 -1.26
C HIS A 38 5.20 23.75 -1.70
N GLU A 39 6.13 23.97 -0.75
CA GLU A 39 7.55 24.24 -1.00
C GLU A 39 8.26 23.23 -1.94
N TRP A 40 7.95 21.94 -1.84
CA TRP A 40 8.55 20.92 -2.71
C TRP A 40 8.23 21.07 -4.20
N ARG A 41 7.19 21.83 -4.58
CA ARG A 41 6.97 22.19 -5.98
C ARG A 41 8.12 23.01 -6.55
N GLU A 42 8.83 23.78 -5.72
CA GLU A 42 9.99 24.59 -6.11
C GLU A 42 11.31 23.82 -6.15
N LYS A 43 11.39 22.66 -5.48
CA LYS A 43 12.63 21.89 -5.28
C LYS A 43 13.06 21.09 -6.50
N ASP A 44 13.31 21.73 -7.63
CA ASP A 44 13.75 21.11 -8.89
C ASP A 44 14.91 20.09 -8.72
N LYS A 45 16.00 20.49 -8.06
CA LYS A 45 17.24 19.69 -7.90
C LYS A 45 17.06 18.42 -7.07
N GLU A 46 16.12 18.40 -6.14
CA GLU A 46 15.86 17.23 -5.28
C GLU A 46 15.00 16.16 -6.00
N PHE A 47 14.32 16.52 -7.10
CA PHE A 47 13.40 15.66 -7.83
C PHE A 47 13.90 15.35 -9.26
N ASP A 48 13.19 15.87 -10.26
CA ASP A 48 13.35 15.58 -11.69
C ASP A 48 14.06 16.71 -12.45
N GLY A 49 14.66 17.66 -11.74
CA GLY A 49 15.34 18.81 -12.32
C GLY A 49 14.41 19.93 -12.80
N ASN A 50 13.10 19.82 -12.58
CA ASN A 50 12.13 20.82 -13.00
C ASN A 50 11.33 21.39 -11.82
N THR A 51 10.94 22.65 -11.91
CA THR A 51 9.93 23.21 -11.01
C THR A 51 8.55 22.68 -11.38
N GLU A 52 7.78 22.19 -10.41
CA GLU A 52 6.47 21.59 -10.66
C GLU A 52 5.37 22.65 -10.75
N ARG A 53 5.06 23.04 -11.98
CA ARG A 53 4.00 23.98 -12.34
C ARG A 53 2.76 23.31 -12.92
N ARG A 54 2.75 21.99 -13.10
CA ARG A 54 1.60 21.31 -13.71
C ARG A 54 0.48 21.16 -12.70
N LEU A 55 -0.74 21.12 -13.23
CA LEU A 55 -1.93 20.77 -12.47
C LEU A 55 -1.90 19.30 -12.06
N ARG A 56 -2.67 18.99 -11.01
CA ARG A 56 -2.99 17.61 -10.61
C ARG A 56 -3.44 16.82 -11.85
N PRO A 57 -3.03 15.54 -12.01
CA PRO A 57 -3.52 14.73 -13.11
C PRO A 57 -5.03 14.76 -13.17
N ARG A 58 -5.57 14.96 -14.37
CA ARG A 58 -7.00 14.97 -14.61
C ARG A 58 -7.58 13.59 -14.32
N GLU A 59 -8.69 13.57 -13.61
CA GLU A 59 -9.51 12.37 -13.43
C GLU A 59 -10.36 12.15 -14.67
N TRP A 60 -10.32 10.93 -15.19
CA TRP A 60 -11.08 10.54 -16.37
C TRP A 60 -12.43 9.97 -15.95
N SER A 61 -13.48 10.34 -16.67
CA SER A 61 -14.79 9.68 -16.50
C SER A 61 -14.76 8.28 -17.10
N GLY A 62 -15.66 7.41 -16.62
CA GLY A 62 -15.79 6.07 -17.18
C GLY A 62 -16.15 6.08 -18.67
N ASP A 63 -16.95 7.05 -19.12
CA ASP A 63 -17.33 7.18 -20.54
C ASP A 63 -16.11 7.55 -21.40
N GLU A 64 -15.26 8.48 -20.94
CA GLU A 64 -14.03 8.86 -21.67
C GLU A 64 -13.01 7.72 -21.73
N ILE A 65 -12.89 6.92 -20.66
CA ILE A 65 -12.02 5.74 -20.67
C ILE A 65 -12.53 4.70 -21.65
N LEU A 66 -13.86 4.48 -21.70
CA LEU A 66 -14.46 3.54 -22.62
C LEU A 66 -14.24 3.98 -24.08
N GLU A 67 -14.40 5.27 -24.35
CA GLU A 67 -14.10 5.86 -25.66
C GLU A 67 -12.61 5.68 -26.03
N GLN A 68 -11.70 5.97 -25.10
CA GLN A 68 -10.27 5.74 -25.30
C GLN A 68 -9.97 4.28 -25.64
N LEU A 69 -10.52 3.33 -24.88
CA LEU A 69 -10.32 1.90 -25.12
C LEU A 69 -10.91 1.41 -26.44
N ASN A 70 -12.03 1.98 -26.87
CA ASN A 70 -12.64 1.65 -28.16
C ASN A 70 -11.80 2.12 -29.35
N ARG A 71 -10.90 3.09 -29.15
CA ARG A 71 -9.96 3.58 -30.18
C ARG A 71 -8.65 2.79 -30.23
N LEU A 72 -8.40 1.92 -29.25
CA LEU A 72 -7.16 1.15 -29.16
C LEU A 72 -7.37 -0.25 -29.74
N ASP A 73 -6.46 -0.65 -30.63
CA ASP A 73 -6.41 -2.02 -31.13
C ASP A 73 -5.67 -2.91 -30.14
N PHE A 74 -6.36 -3.94 -29.65
CA PHE A 74 -5.79 -4.92 -28.74
C PHE A 74 -5.56 -6.25 -29.45
N ALA A 75 -4.39 -6.84 -29.21
CA ALA A 75 -4.11 -8.19 -29.67
C ALA A 75 -5.10 -9.21 -29.03
N PRO A 76 -5.47 -10.29 -29.76
CA PRO A 76 -6.33 -11.34 -29.23
C PRO A 76 -5.79 -11.94 -27.92
N PHE A 77 -6.68 -12.38 -27.05
CA PHE A 77 -6.30 -13.07 -25.82
C PHE A 77 -5.64 -14.43 -26.14
N GLY A 78 -4.41 -14.65 -25.67
CA GLY A 78 -3.71 -15.93 -25.84
C GLY A 78 -2.34 -15.96 -25.16
N LYS A 79 -1.88 -17.15 -24.73
CA LYS A 79 -0.60 -17.34 -24.02
C LYS A 79 0.64 -17.11 -24.89
N THR A 80 0.49 -17.09 -26.21
CA THR A 80 1.59 -17.11 -27.19
C THR A 80 1.86 -15.75 -27.85
N VAL A 81 1.02 -14.73 -27.60
CA VAL A 81 1.14 -13.42 -28.24
C VAL A 81 1.83 -12.44 -27.30
N SER A 82 2.96 -11.89 -27.72
CA SER A 82 3.61 -10.78 -27.01
C SER A 82 2.69 -9.56 -27.05
N ARG A 83 2.20 -9.14 -25.88
CA ARG A 83 1.28 -8.01 -25.75
C ARG A 83 2.07 -6.72 -25.90
N THR A 84 2.05 -6.13 -27.08
CA THR A 84 2.66 -4.83 -27.34
C THR A 84 1.78 -3.74 -26.73
N ARG A 85 2.36 -2.84 -25.94
CA ARG A 85 1.64 -1.66 -25.47
C ARG A 85 1.44 -0.70 -26.64
N PRO A 86 0.27 -0.06 -26.76
CA PRO A 86 0.09 1.00 -27.74
C PRO A 86 1.09 2.14 -27.45
N SER A 87 1.55 2.84 -28.50
CA SER A 87 2.50 3.96 -28.38
C SER A 87 1.88 5.17 -27.68
N THR A 88 0.57 5.34 -27.78
CA THR A 88 -0.27 6.28 -27.03
C THR A 88 -0.99 5.57 -25.90
N HIS A 89 -1.21 6.23 -24.75
CA HIS A 89 -1.95 5.64 -23.62
C HIS A 89 -1.29 4.35 -23.05
N LEU A 90 -0.02 4.51 -22.65
CA LEU A 90 0.90 3.46 -22.21
C LEU A 90 0.42 2.63 -21.00
N ASN A 91 -0.64 3.04 -20.32
CA ASN A 91 -1.24 2.31 -19.21
C ASN A 91 -2.04 1.06 -19.67
N TRP A 92 -2.45 0.99 -20.95
CA TRP A 92 -3.24 -0.12 -21.47
C TRP A 92 -2.38 -1.22 -22.11
N THR A 93 -2.73 -2.47 -21.82
CA THR A 93 -2.14 -3.67 -22.44
C THR A 93 -3.19 -4.61 -23.03
N HIS A 94 -4.47 -4.35 -22.73
CA HIS A 94 -5.64 -5.08 -23.20
C HIS A 94 -6.91 -4.34 -22.79
N LYS A 95 -8.02 -4.71 -23.43
CA LYS A 95 -9.37 -4.39 -22.99
C LYS A 95 -9.99 -5.60 -22.28
N PRO A 96 -10.15 -5.56 -20.95
CA PRO A 96 -10.91 -6.56 -20.22
C PRO A 96 -12.37 -6.66 -20.69
N MET A 97 -12.95 -7.86 -20.62
CA MET A 97 -14.37 -8.09 -20.92
C MET A 97 -15.32 -7.27 -20.02
N PHE A 98 -14.87 -6.87 -18.82
CA PHE A 98 -15.67 -6.04 -17.91
C PHE A 98 -16.06 -4.67 -18.49
N PHE A 99 -15.34 -4.17 -19.49
CA PHE A 99 -15.69 -2.92 -20.19
C PHE A 99 -16.91 -3.07 -21.11
N GLU A 100 -17.35 -4.30 -21.40
CA GLU A 100 -18.57 -4.59 -22.14
C GLU A 100 -19.82 -4.51 -21.25
N LEU A 101 -19.66 -4.46 -19.92
CA LEU A 101 -20.78 -4.35 -19.01
C LEU A 101 -21.46 -2.99 -19.19
N PRO A 102 -22.79 -2.94 -19.45
CA PRO A 102 -23.50 -1.69 -19.75
C PRO A 102 -23.39 -0.61 -18.68
N TYR A 103 -23.12 -1.01 -17.43
CA TYR A 103 -23.02 -0.11 -16.28
C TYR A 103 -21.58 0.27 -15.92
N TRP A 104 -20.55 -0.30 -16.58
CA TRP A 104 -19.16 -0.11 -16.16
C TRP A 104 -18.75 1.37 -16.13
N SER A 105 -19.12 2.13 -17.15
CA SER A 105 -18.75 3.55 -17.24
C SER A 105 -19.43 4.43 -16.19
N LYS A 106 -20.49 3.91 -15.54
CA LYS A 106 -21.26 4.60 -14.50
C LYS A 106 -20.81 4.21 -13.09
N LEU A 107 -19.84 3.30 -12.94
CA LEU A 107 -19.30 2.92 -11.63
C LEU A 107 -18.50 4.08 -11.04
N LYS A 108 -18.84 4.45 -9.78
CA LYS A 108 -18.07 5.43 -9.00
C LYS A 108 -16.67 4.89 -8.64
N LEU A 109 -16.60 3.61 -8.28
CA LEU A 109 -15.35 2.87 -8.08
C LEU A 109 -15.20 1.88 -9.22
N ARG A 110 -14.28 2.17 -10.14
CA ARG A 110 -14.01 1.32 -11.32
C ARG A 110 -12.93 0.28 -11.07
N HIS A 111 -12.19 0.43 -9.98
CA HIS A 111 -11.10 -0.43 -9.54
C HIS A 111 -11.51 -1.12 -8.24
N ASN A 112 -11.01 -2.35 -8.08
CA ASN A 112 -11.01 -3.04 -6.80
C ASN A 112 -9.55 -3.31 -6.40
N LEU A 113 -8.90 -2.34 -5.76
CA LEU A 113 -7.50 -2.44 -5.38
C LEU A 113 -7.33 -3.47 -4.25
N ASP A 114 -6.60 -4.55 -4.55
CA ASP A 114 -6.24 -5.53 -3.53
C ASP A 114 -5.14 -4.96 -2.63
N VAL A 115 -5.56 -4.49 -1.45
CA VAL A 115 -4.67 -3.90 -0.45
C VAL A 115 -3.57 -4.87 -0.01
N MET A 116 -3.86 -6.16 0.19
CA MET A 116 -2.86 -7.13 0.60
C MET A 116 -1.76 -7.28 -0.46
N HIS A 117 -2.15 -7.41 -1.74
CA HIS A 117 -1.18 -7.49 -2.84
C HIS A 117 -0.40 -6.18 -3.00
N VAL A 118 -1.06 -5.03 -2.87
CA VAL A 118 -0.39 -3.72 -2.93
C VAL A 118 0.61 -3.58 -1.78
N GLU A 119 0.20 -3.81 -0.54
CA GLU A 119 1.07 -3.75 0.65
C GLU A 119 2.29 -4.65 0.50
N LYS A 120 2.06 -5.92 0.11
CA LYS A 120 3.15 -6.86 -0.13
C LYS A 120 4.11 -6.36 -1.21
N ASN A 121 3.58 -5.89 -2.34
CA ASN A 121 4.42 -5.41 -3.45
C ASN A 121 5.21 -4.14 -3.10
N VAL A 122 4.60 -3.23 -2.34
CA VAL A 122 5.25 -2.00 -1.86
C VAL A 122 6.35 -2.37 -0.87
N PHE A 123 6.06 -3.24 0.10
CA PHE A 123 7.04 -3.71 1.07
C PHE A 123 8.20 -4.44 0.39
N ASP A 124 7.92 -5.42 -0.48
CA ASP A 124 8.95 -6.18 -1.21
C ASP A 124 9.81 -5.26 -2.08
N THR A 125 9.21 -4.24 -2.72
CA THR A 125 9.92 -3.26 -3.54
C THR A 125 10.83 -2.37 -2.68
N LEU A 126 10.32 -1.86 -1.56
CA LEU A 126 11.06 -1.01 -0.63
C LEU A 126 12.22 -1.77 0.01
N VAL A 127 11.94 -2.92 0.63
CA VAL A 127 12.93 -3.76 1.31
C VAL A 127 13.94 -4.32 0.32
N GLY A 128 13.49 -4.80 -0.85
CA GLY A 128 14.38 -5.28 -1.90
C GLY A 128 15.35 -4.21 -2.39
N THR A 129 14.93 -2.95 -2.43
CA THR A 129 15.77 -1.82 -2.86
C THR A 129 16.71 -1.34 -1.76
N ILE A 130 16.23 -1.16 -0.53
CA ILE A 130 17.05 -0.70 0.60
C ILE A 130 18.07 -1.76 1.03
N LEU A 131 17.71 -3.05 1.00
CA LEU A 131 18.63 -4.13 1.31
C LEU A 131 19.53 -4.53 0.12
N ASP A 132 19.38 -3.88 -1.04
CA ASP A 132 20.11 -4.18 -2.28
C ASP A 132 20.09 -5.68 -2.61
N ILE A 133 18.90 -6.29 -2.58
CA ILE A 133 18.74 -7.73 -2.83
C ILE A 133 18.80 -7.97 -4.33
N GLU A 134 19.71 -8.84 -4.75
CA GLU A 134 19.86 -9.23 -6.15
C GLU A 134 18.52 -9.73 -6.74
N GLY A 135 18.18 -9.24 -7.93
CA GLY A 135 16.92 -9.54 -8.60
C GLY A 135 15.66 -8.85 -8.05
N LYS A 136 15.72 -8.27 -6.83
CA LYS A 136 14.60 -7.54 -6.22
C LYS A 136 14.79 -6.02 -6.17
N THR A 137 16.03 -5.55 -6.09
CA THR A 137 16.35 -4.12 -6.03
C THR A 137 15.85 -3.36 -7.26
N LYS A 138 15.28 -2.16 -7.05
CA LYS A 138 14.94 -1.23 -8.14
C LYS A 138 16.12 -0.35 -8.55
N ASP A 139 17.22 -0.42 -7.80
CA ASP A 139 18.47 0.22 -8.14
C ASP A 139 19.31 -0.63 -9.10
N THR A 140 18.83 -0.77 -10.33
CA THR A 140 19.46 -1.59 -11.37
C THR A 140 20.41 -0.77 -12.24
N ILE A 141 21.31 -1.44 -12.99
CA ILE A 141 22.17 -0.77 -13.99
C ILE A 141 21.33 0.06 -14.97
N LYS A 142 20.19 -0.47 -15.44
CA LYS A 142 19.27 0.28 -16.31
C LYS A 142 18.76 1.55 -15.64
N ALA A 143 18.31 1.44 -14.38
CA ALA A 143 17.85 2.58 -13.61
C ALA A 143 18.93 3.65 -13.42
N ARG A 144 20.20 3.25 -13.27
CA ARG A 144 21.36 4.15 -13.17
C ARG A 144 21.63 4.90 -14.47
N LEU A 145 21.56 4.19 -15.60
CA LEU A 145 21.66 4.78 -16.93
C LEU A 145 20.47 5.71 -17.23
N ASP A 146 19.28 5.40 -16.72
CA ASP A 146 18.11 6.28 -16.82
C ASP A 146 18.34 7.59 -16.04
N LEU A 147 18.92 7.53 -14.83
CA LEU A 147 19.29 8.73 -14.07
C LEU A 147 20.30 9.60 -14.83
N GLU A 148 21.31 8.99 -15.47
CA GLU A 148 22.27 9.69 -16.34
C GLU A 148 21.58 10.37 -17.52
N ARG A 149 20.72 9.64 -18.25
CA ARG A 149 19.98 10.17 -19.40
C ARG A 149 19.04 11.31 -19.02
N MET A 150 18.43 11.22 -17.84
CA MET A 150 17.55 12.25 -17.31
C MET A 150 18.31 13.44 -16.71
N GLY A 151 19.63 13.34 -16.55
CA GLY A 151 20.45 14.43 -16.00
C GLY A 151 20.27 14.65 -14.49
N ILE A 152 19.70 13.68 -13.77
CA ILE A 152 19.34 13.83 -12.35
C ILE A 152 20.20 12.93 -11.45
N ARG A 153 20.42 13.37 -10.21
CA ARG A 153 21.10 12.61 -9.14
C ARG A 153 22.47 12.04 -9.55
N ARG A 154 23.39 12.94 -9.92
CA ARG A 154 24.77 12.60 -10.34
C ARG A 154 25.50 11.64 -9.40
N GLY A 155 25.28 11.75 -8.08
CA GLY A 155 25.87 10.84 -7.08
C GLY A 155 25.41 9.38 -7.20
N LEU A 156 24.37 9.10 -7.99
CA LEU A 156 23.91 7.76 -8.32
C LEU A 156 24.30 7.33 -9.74
N TRP A 157 25.11 8.05 -10.51
CA TRP A 157 25.49 7.62 -11.85
C TRP A 157 26.46 6.41 -11.80
N MET A 158 26.65 5.75 -12.94
CA MET A 158 27.63 4.68 -13.05
C MET A 158 29.04 5.26 -12.90
N ASN A 159 29.86 4.65 -12.05
CA ASN A 159 31.25 5.02 -11.91
C ASN A 159 32.05 4.42 -13.09
N ARG A 160 32.86 5.26 -13.77
CA ARG A 160 33.66 4.92 -14.95
C ARG A 160 35.17 5.05 -14.73
N ASP A 161 35.63 5.05 -13.48
CA ASP A 161 37.05 5.22 -13.11
C ASP A 161 37.95 4.04 -13.53
N SER A 162 37.37 2.97 -14.07
CA SER A 162 38.08 1.78 -14.57
C SER A 162 37.50 1.37 -15.93
N ASP A 163 38.21 0.50 -16.68
CA ASP A 163 37.76 -0.07 -17.97
C ASP A 163 36.35 -0.71 -17.94
N LYS A 164 35.76 -0.90 -16.76
CA LYS A 164 34.39 -1.37 -16.57
C LYS A 164 33.55 -0.35 -15.79
N ALA A 165 32.40 0.00 -16.35
CA ALA A 165 31.39 0.78 -15.64
C ALA A 165 30.83 -0.05 -14.47
N ARG A 166 30.91 0.48 -13.25
CA ARG A 166 30.41 -0.18 -12.03
C ARG A 166 29.27 0.60 -11.39
N ARG A 167 28.34 -0.14 -10.77
CA ARG A 167 27.26 0.41 -9.94
C ARG A 167 27.73 0.40 -8.49
N ASP A 168 28.03 1.58 -7.95
CA ASP A 168 28.35 1.74 -6.53
C ASP A 168 27.09 1.65 -5.66
N LEU A 169 27.27 1.21 -4.41
CA LEU A 169 26.18 1.07 -3.45
C LEU A 169 25.48 2.43 -3.24
N ALA A 170 24.15 2.46 -3.40
CA ALA A 170 23.40 3.70 -3.25
C ALA A 170 23.43 4.21 -1.79
N PHE A 171 23.30 5.52 -1.61
CA PHE A 171 23.24 6.13 -0.28
C PHE A 171 22.05 5.65 0.56
N PHE A 172 20.96 5.23 -0.09
CA PHE A 172 19.76 4.69 0.56
C PHE A 172 19.85 3.19 0.83
N SER A 173 20.91 2.52 0.37
CA SER A 173 21.10 1.09 0.60
C SER A 173 21.78 0.85 1.95
N MET A 174 21.28 -0.11 2.71
CA MET A 174 21.83 -0.45 4.03
C MET A 174 23.20 -1.10 3.92
N LYS A 175 24.11 -0.68 4.80
CA LYS A 175 25.40 -1.35 4.97
C LYS A 175 25.23 -2.71 5.64
N PRO A 176 26.14 -3.68 5.44
CA PRO A 176 25.98 -5.04 5.95
C PRO A 176 25.63 -5.17 7.44
N ASN A 177 26.27 -4.36 8.31
CA ASN A 177 25.98 -4.37 9.75
C ASN A 177 24.58 -3.86 10.07
N ASP A 178 24.10 -2.86 9.34
CA ASP A 178 22.76 -2.29 9.53
C ASP A 178 21.68 -3.24 9.01
N LYS A 179 21.96 -4.00 7.93
CA LYS A 179 21.07 -5.07 7.46
C LYS A 179 20.80 -6.09 8.55
N LYS A 180 21.84 -6.52 9.30
CA LYS A 180 21.68 -7.50 10.39
C LYS A 180 20.81 -6.95 11.53
N LYS A 181 21.01 -5.69 11.91
CA LYS A 181 20.17 -5.03 12.93
C LYS A 181 18.73 -4.87 12.47
N PHE A 182 18.53 -4.44 11.23
CA PHE A 182 17.21 -4.29 10.62
C PHE A 182 16.46 -5.62 10.54
N LEU A 183 17.09 -6.68 10.05
CA LEU A 183 16.46 -8.01 9.98
C LEU A 183 16.18 -8.57 11.37
N LYS A 184 17.07 -8.33 12.35
CA LYS A 184 16.80 -8.70 13.74
C LYS A 184 15.54 -7.98 14.24
N PHE A 185 15.43 -6.67 14.03
CA PHE A 185 14.23 -5.90 14.37
C PHE A 185 12.99 -6.44 13.66
N VAL A 186 12.99 -6.59 12.33
CA VAL A 186 11.83 -7.10 11.59
C VAL A 186 11.40 -8.48 12.06
N SER A 187 12.35 -9.39 12.34
CA SER A 187 12.04 -10.72 12.89
C SER A 187 11.46 -10.69 14.30
N SER A 188 11.67 -9.57 14.99
CA SER A 188 11.28 -9.35 16.38
C SER A 188 9.92 -8.67 16.49
N VAL A 189 9.50 -7.93 15.46
CA VAL A 189 8.19 -7.27 15.43
C VAL A 189 7.08 -8.32 15.36
N LYS A 190 6.14 -8.24 16.31
CA LYS A 190 4.87 -8.96 16.30
C LYS A 190 3.74 -7.95 16.44
N PHE A 191 2.70 -8.10 15.63
CA PHE A 191 1.47 -7.35 15.78
C PHE A 191 0.38 -8.31 16.28
N PRO A 192 -0.53 -7.86 17.15
CA PRO A 192 -1.73 -8.64 17.46
C PRO A 192 -2.51 -8.92 16.18
N ASP A 193 -3.06 -10.12 16.05
CA ASP A 193 -3.82 -10.50 14.86
C ASP A 193 -5.03 -9.55 14.69
N GLY A 194 -5.10 -8.85 13.55
CA GLY A 194 -6.19 -7.91 13.23
C GLY A 194 -6.00 -6.47 13.72
N TYR A 195 -4.91 -6.13 14.40
CA TYR A 195 -4.64 -4.78 14.90
C TYR A 195 -3.39 -4.20 14.24
N ALA A 196 -3.61 -3.54 13.10
CA ALA A 196 -2.65 -2.59 12.54
C ALA A 196 -3.29 -1.20 12.59
N SER A 197 -2.47 -0.16 12.75
CA SER A 197 -2.89 1.25 12.71
C SER A 197 -3.86 1.51 11.56
N ASN A 198 -4.86 2.38 11.77
CA ASN A 198 -5.86 2.72 10.76
C ASN A 198 -5.17 3.31 9.50
N ILE A 199 -4.90 2.44 8.52
CA ILE A 199 -4.10 2.74 7.33
C ILE A 199 -4.73 3.88 6.54
N ALA A 200 -6.06 3.91 6.46
CA ALA A 200 -6.79 4.97 5.77
C ALA A 200 -6.48 6.33 6.40
N ARG A 201 -6.37 6.42 7.72
CA ARG A 201 -6.02 7.68 8.39
C ARG A 201 -4.54 8.00 8.32
N CYS A 202 -3.65 7.01 8.51
CA CYS A 202 -2.21 7.21 8.40
C CYS A 202 -1.79 7.67 7.00
N LEU A 203 -2.48 7.19 5.95
CA LEU A 203 -2.10 7.48 4.57
C LEU A 203 -2.85 8.66 3.94
N ARG A 204 -4.01 9.08 4.46
CA ARG A 204 -4.85 10.12 3.83
C ARG A 204 -4.11 11.44 3.58
N HIS A 205 -3.31 11.89 4.55
CA HIS A 205 -2.62 13.19 4.47
C HIS A 205 -1.14 13.06 4.08
N ASP A 206 -0.55 11.89 4.31
CA ASP A 206 0.88 11.71 4.18
C ASP A 206 1.28 10.93 2.92
N ILE A 207 0.39 10.18 2.25
CA ILE A 207 0.83 9.28 1.17
C ILE A 207 1.48 10.03 0.01
N VAL A 208 0.91 11.18 -0.38
CA VAL A 208 1.49 12.03 -1.44
C VAL A 208 2.88 12.51 -1.01
N GLN A 209 3.04 12.93 0.24
CA GLN A 209 4.32 13.38 0.76
C GLN A 209 5.34 12.23 0.86
N VAL A 210 4.90 11.03 1.26
CA VAL A 210 5.73 9.82 1.30
C VAL A 210 6.22 9.47 -0.10
N LEU A 211 5.32 9.47 -1.10
CA LEU A 211 5.69 9.21 -2.50
C LEU A 211 6.62 10.30 -3.04
N CYS A 212 6.42 11.57 -2.67
CA CYS A 212 7.36 12.65 -3.01
C CYS A 212 8.74 12.44 -2.37
N LYS A 213 8.81 12.08 -1.09
CA LYS A 213 10.09 11.74 -0.43
C LYS A 213 10.77 10.54 -1.10
N PHE A 214 10.00 9.53 -1.47
CA PHE A 214 10.52 8.43 -2.27
C PHE A 214 11.05 8.94 -3.60
N GLU A 215 10.38 9.90 -4.26
CA GLU A 215 10.85 10.51 -5.53
C GLU A 215 12.10 11.38 -5.35
N MET A 216 12.47 11.75 -4.13
CA MET A 216 13.77 12.36 -3.85
C MET A 216 14.87 11.29 -3.71
N ILE A 217 14.51 10.11 -3.19
CA ILE A 217 15.45 9.07 -2.75
C ILE A 217 15.70 8.01 -3.82
N PHE A 218 14.63 7.40 -4.36
CA PHE A 218 14.68 6.18 -5.19
C PHE A 218 14.61 6.47 -6.69
N PRO A 219 15.26 5.66 -7.54
CA PRO A 219 15.28 5.90 -8.97
C PRO A 219 13.88 5.75 -9.60
N PRO A 220 13.63 6.29 -10.80
CA PRO A 220 12.35 6.19 -11.49
C PRO A 220 11.76 4.77 -11.59
N ALA A 221 12.62 3.76 -11.74
CA ALA A 221 12.23 2.34 -11.80
C ALA A 221 11.52 1.83 -10.52
N PHE A 222 11.63 2.58 -9.41
CA PHE A 222 10.92 2.31 -8.16
C PHE A 222 9.41 2.56 -8.30
N PHE A 223 9.00 3.59 -9.06
CA PHE A 223 7.62 4.05 -9.19
C PHE A 223 6.83 3.22 -10.20
N THR A 224 6.71 1.93 -9.92
CA THR A 224 5.83 1.03 -10.66
C THR A 224 4.35 1.36 -10.42
N SER A 225 3.44 0.73 -11.17
CA SER A 225 2.00 0.87 -10.94
C SER A 225 1.60 0.55 -9.50
N MET A 226 2.24 -0.43 -8.85
CA MET A 226 1.96 -0.80 -7.47
C MET A 226 2.32 0.30 -6.46
N MET A 227 3.36 1.09 -6.73
CA MET A 227 3.67 2.25 -5.89
C MET A 227 2.66 3.38 -6.12
N HIS A 228 2.21 3.54 -7.36
CA HIS A 228 1.27 4.59 -7.71
C HIS A 228 -0.11 4.38 -7.08
N VAL A 229 -0.64 3.16 -7.11
CA VAL A 229 -2.00 2.86 -6.59
C VAL A 229 -2.16 3.20 -5.11
N MET A 230 -1.07 3.34 -4.36
CA MET A 230 -1.09 3.83 -2.98
C MET A 230 -1.78 5.20 -2.83
N VAL A 231 -1.69 6.09 -3.82
CA VAL A 231 -2.35 7.40 -3.75
C VAL A 231 -3.87 7.30 -3.78
N HIS A 232 -4.42 6.21 -4.34
CA HIS A 232 -5.85 5.98 -4.51
C HIS A 232 -6.45 5.11 -3.40
N LEU A 233 -5.62 4.31 -2.71
CA LEU A 233 -6.05 3.43 -1.62
C LEU A 233 -6.86 4.12 -0.51
N PRO A 234 -6.48 5.31 0.00
CA PRO A 234 -7.22 5.96 1.09
C PRO A 234 -8.64 6.36 0.66
N GLU A 235 -8.79 6.91 -0.54
CA GLU A 235 -10.09 7.31 -1.09
C GLU A 235 -10.98 6.08 -1.36
N GLU A 236 -10.39 5.01 -1.89
CA GLU A 236 -11.12 3.77 -2.13
C GLU A 236 -11.59 3.12 -0.83
N ALA A 237 -10.74 3.09 0.21
CA ALA A 237 -11.10 2.61 1.54
C ALA A 237 -12.20 3.47 2.21
N LEU A 238 -12.20 4.78 1.97
CA LEU A 238 -13.23 5.69 2.45
C LEU A 238 -14.58 5.46 1.77
N LEU A 239 -14.57 5.31 0.45
CA LEU A 239 -15.79 5.17 -0.34
C LEU A 239 -16.44 3.79 -0.19
N ALA A 240 -15.62 2.74 -0.11
CA ALA A 240 -16.10 1.37 -0.15
C ALA A 240 -16.26 0.74 1.24
N GLY A 241 -15.81 1.42 2.29
CA GLY A 241 -15.85 0.91 3.65
C GLY A 241 -14.80 -0.18 3.93
N PRO A 242 -15.07 -1.08 4.89
CA PRO A 242 -14.09 -2.06 5.35
C PRO A 242 -13.45 -2.88 4.21
N VAL A 243 -12.12 -2.84 4.18
CA VAL A 243 -11.31 -3.39 3.09
C VAL A 243 -11.44 -4.92 2.99
N ASN A 244 -11.75 -5.59 4.10
CA ASN A 244 -11.88 -7.05 4.19
C ASN A 244 -12.89 -7.65 3.19
N TYR A 245 -13.98 -6.96 2.87
CA TYR A 245 -15.00 -7.44 1.92
C TYR A 245 -14.59 -7.26 0.45
N ARG A 246 -13.45 -6.63 0.19
CA ARG A 246 -12.98 -6.29 -1.16
C ARG A 246 -11.64 -6.93 -1.50
N TRP A 247 -10.98 -7.54 -0.52
CA TRP A 247 -9.77 -8.33 -0.74
C TRP A 247 -10.07 -9.46 -1.72
N MET A 248 -9.18 -9.62 -2.71
CA MET A 248 -9.22 -10.82 -3.55
C MET A 248 -8.72 -12.03 -2.79
N TYR A 249 -7.89 -11.83 -1.77
CA TYR A 249 -7.26 -12.92 -1.02
C TYR A 249 -8.21 -14.03 -0.54
N PRO A 250 -9.36 -13.77 0.13
CA PRO A 250 -10.28 -14.84 0.53
C PRO A 250 -10.80 -15.64 -0.68
N ILE A 251 -11.02 -14.96 -1.80
CA ILE A 251 -11.58 -15.51 -3.03
C ILE A 251 -10.54 -16.32 -3.77
N GLU A 252 -9.33 -15.78 -3.94
CA GLU A 252 -8.19 -16.51 -4.51
C GLU A 252 -7.81 -17.73 -3.68
N ARG A 253 -7.87 -17.62 -2.35
CA ARG A 253 -7.62 -18.75 -1.45
C ARG A 253 -8.70 -19.81 -1.60
N LEU A 254 -9.98 -19.43 -1.63
CA LEU A 254 -11.08 -20.35 -1.90
C LEU A 254 -10.90 -21.05 -3.25
N LEU A 255 -10.67 -20.29 -4.33
CA LEU A 255 -10.43 -20.86 -5.67
C LEU A 255 -9.20 -21.77 -5.69
N GLY A 256 -8.16 -21.42 -4.94
CA GLY A 256 -6.96 -22.23 -4.74
C GLY A 256 -7.27 -23.56 -4.06
N GLU A 257 -8.08 -23.56 -3.01
CA GLU A 257 -8.54 -24.79 -2.34
C GLU A 257 -9.43 -25.62 -3.26
N LEU A 258 -10.44 -25.02 -3.91
CA LEU A 258 -11.31 -25.72 -4.86
C LEU A 258 -10.50 -26.38 -5.99
N LYS A 259 -9.46 -25.71 -6.48
CA LYS A 259 -8.56 -26.26 -7.49
C LYS A 259 -7.79 -27.48 -7.00
N LYS A 260 -7.37 -27.52 -5.73
CA LYS A 260 -6.71 -28.69 -5.13
C LYS A 260 -7.70 -29.87 -4.96
N SER A 261 -8.98 -29.58 -4.78
CA SER A 261 -10.05 -30.59 -4.66
C SER A 261 -10.33 -31.33 -5.98
N VAL A 262 -9.98 -30.76 -7.13
CA VAL A 262 -10.22 -31.39 -8.44
C VAL A 262 -9.25 -32.54 -8.69
N ARG A 263 -9.64 -33.75 -8.29
CA ARG A 263 -8.90 -35.00 -8.57
C ARG A 263 -9.19 -35.55 -9.97
N ASN A 264 -10.41 -35.37 -10.47
CA ASN A 264 -10.81 -35.75 -11.82
C ASN A 264 -11.18 -34.51 -12.65
N ARG A 265 -10.31 -34.15 -13.61
CA ARG A 265 -10.55 -32.99 -14.49
C ARG A 265 -11.68 -33.19 -15.50
N ALA A 266 -12.13 -34.43 -15.75
CA ALA A 266 -13.27 -34.71 -16.61
C ALA A 266 -14.62 -34.47 -15.90
N LYS A 267 -14.62 -34.42 -14.56
CA LYS A 267 -15.80 -34.17 -13.71
C LYS A 267 -15.41 -33.26 -12.52
N PRO A 268 -14.98 -32.01 -12.78
CA PRO A 268 -14.43 -31.14 -11.75
C PRO A 268 -15.45 -30.79 -10.66
N GLU A 269 -16.72 -30.61 -11.01
CA GLU A 269 -17.79 -30.31 -10.06
C GLU A 269 -18.02 -31.48 -9.09
N GLY A 270 -18.03 -32.71 -9.61
CA GLY A 270 -18.18 -33.92 -8.80
C GLY A 270 -17.02 -34.11 -7.82
N SER A 271 -15.77 -33.89 -8.26
CA SER A 271 -14.60 -33.94 -7.38
C SER A 271 -14.64 -32.86 -6.29
N ILE A 272 -15.12 -31.65 -6.62
CA ILE A 272 -15.27 -30.58 -5.64
C ILE A 272 -16.33 -30.94 -4.60
N ILE A 273 -17.49 -31.45 -5.02
CA ILE A 273 -18.58 -31.86 -4.12
C ILE A 273 -18.10 -32.96 -3.17
N GLU A 274 -17.44 -33.99 -3.68
CA GLU A 274 -16.91 -35.09 -2.85
C GLU A 274 -15.93 -34.58 -1.78
N ALA A 275 -14.98 -33.72 -2.17
CA ALA A 275 -14.03 -33.13 -1.24
C ALA A 275 -14.72 -32.24 -0.18
N TRP A 276 -15.76 -31.49 -0.57
CA TRP A 276 -16.54 -30.68 0.36
C TRP A 276 -17.30 -31.53 1.38
N VAL A 277 -17.94 -32.61 0.95
CA VAL A 277 -18.64 -33.54 1.86
C VAL A 277 -17.66 -34.12 2.89
N GLN A 278 -16.46 -34.52 2.46
CA GLN A 278 -15.40 -34.97 3.38
C GLN A 278 -14.97 -33.86 4.35
N TYR A 279 -14.76 -32.65 3.85
CA TYR A 279 -14.37 -31.50 4.66
C TYR A 279 -15.43 -31.13 5.71
N GLU A 280 -16.70 -31.07 5.34
CA GLU A 280 -17.81 -30.77 6.25
C GLU A 280 -17.97 -31.87 7.30
N SER A 281 -17.88 -33.13 6.90
CA SER A 281 -17.96 -34.28 7.82
C SER A 281 -16.85 -34.24 8.86
N LEU A 282 -15.59 -34.00 8.44
CA LEU A 282 -14.45 -33.88 9.35
C LEU A 282 -14.56 -32.63 10.24
N THR A 283 -15.05 -31.52 9.70
CA THR A 283 -15.27 -30.28 10.44
C THR A 283 -16.32 -30.48 11.53
N PHE A 284 -17.44 -31.13 11.19
CA PHE A 284 -18.50 -31.50 12.14
C PHE A 284 -17.95 -32.41 13.25
N CYS A 285 -17.25 -33.49 12.89
CA CYS A 285 -16.61 -34.36 13.88
C CYS A 285 -15.63 -33.60 14.79
N GLY A 286 -14.85 -32.66 14.22
CA GLY A 286 -13.89 -31.83 14.95
C GLY A 286 -14.53 -30.93 16.02
N MET A 287 -15.81 -30.59 15.91
CA MET A 287 -16.51 -29.82 16.95
C MET A 287 -16.72 -30.63 18.25
N TYR A 288 -16.70 -31.96 18.17
CA TYR A 288 -16.92 -32.86 19.31
C TYR A 288 -15.62 -33.42 19.90
N LEU A 289 -14.48 -33.22 19.25
CA LEU A 289 -13.17 -33.66 19.72
C LEU A 289 -12.53 -32.59 20.60
N LYS A 290 -12.66 -32.76 21.93
CA LYS A 290 -12.11 -31.81 22.92
C LYS A 290 -10.63 -32.06 23.24
N ASP A 291 -10.17 -33.30 23.12
CA ASP A 291 -8.83 -33.72 23.54
C ASP A 291 -7.80 -33.71 22.39
N VAL A 292 -8.18 -33.23 21.21
CA VAL A 292 -7.32 -33.14 20.02
C VAL A 292 -7.36 -31.72 19.48
N GLU A 293 -6.22 -31.21 18.99
CA GLU A 293 -6.18 -29.90 18.35
C GLU A 293 -6.98 -29.91 17.04
N THR A 294 -7.93 -28.97 16.93
CA THR A 294 -8.81 -28.76 15.78
C THR A 294 -8.78 -27.29 15.35
N VAL A 295 -9.38 -26.99 14.19
CA VAL A 295 -9.51 -25.60 13.70
C VAL A 295 -10.27 -24.70 14.70
N PHE A 296 -11.11 -25.28 15.57
CA PHE A 296 -11.96 -24.55 16.51
C PHE A 296 -11.31 -24.28 17.87
N ASN A 297 -10.43 -25.16 18.34
CA ASN A 297 -9.80 -25.03 19.66
C ASN A 297 -8.33 -24.60 19.58
N ARG A 298 -7.72 -24.58 18.39
CA ARG A 298 -6.35 -24.09 18.22
C ARG A 298 -6.23 -22.63 18.64
N PRO A 299 -5.26 -22.27 19.50
CA PRO A 299 -5.00 -20.87 19.83
C PRO A 299 -4.63 -20.05 18.59
N GLN A 300 -5.01 -18.77 18.58
CA GLN A 300 -4.55 -17.83 17.54
C GLN A 300 -3.02 -17.73 17.52
N ARG A 301 -2.45 -17.45 16.34
CA ARG A 301 -0.99 -17.44 16.12
C ARG A 301 -0.31 -16.38 16.99
N ASN A 302 -0.95 -15.22 17.18
CA ASN A 302 -0.52 -14.17 18.10
C ASN A 302 -1.52 -14.00 19.26
N ASN A 303 -1.78 -15.07 20.03
CA ASN A 303 -2.64 -15.00 21.21
C ASN A 303 -1.88 -14.42 22.42
N ASP A 304 -2.09 -13.12 22.70
CA ASP A 304 -1.51 -12.40 23.83
C ASP A 304 -2.47 -12.22 25.02
N GLY A 305 -3.54 -13.02 25.09
CA GLY A 305 -4.46 -13.03 26.24
C GLY A 305 -5.73 -12.18 26.07
N GLY A 306 -6.05 -11.77 24.85
CA GLY A 306 -7.33 -11.13 24.50
C GLY A 306 -7.48 -9.68 25.00
N MET A 307 -8.72 -9.18 24.98
CA MET A 307 -9.07 -7.83 25.42
C MET A 307 -9.32 -7.78 26.93
N ARG A 308 -8.67 -6.82 27.60
CA ARG A 308 -8.94 -6.36 28.96
C ARG A 308 -10.12 -5.40 28.96
N ASN A 309 -10.84 -5.35 30.07
CA ASN A 309 -11.92 -4.40 30.28
C ASN A 309 -11.33 -3.04 30.72
N GLU A 310 -10.88 -2.24 29.76
CA GLU A 310 -10.30 -0.92 29.99
C GLU A 310 -11.27 0.18 29.56
N LYS A 311 -11.14 1.37 30.17
CA LYS A 311 -11.98 2.54 29.84
C LYS A 311 -11.72 3.13 28.46
N LEU A 312 -10.50 2.93 27.92
CA LEU A 312 -10.11 3.43 26.61
C LEU A 312 -9.74 2.25 25.71
N SER A 313 -10.30 2.26 24.50
CA SER A 313 -10.09 1.26 23.45
C SER A 313 -8.61 0.95 23.19
N VAL A 314 -7.75 1.97 23.18
CA VAL A 314 -6.32 1.86 22.89
C VAL A 314 -5.54 1.04 23.93
N PHE A 315 -6.04 0.94 25.17
CA PHE A 315 -5.42 0.16 26.25
C PHE A 315 -6.09 -1.20 26.48
N ALA A 316 -7.24 -1.45 25.85
CA ALA A 316 -8.00 -2.68 26.04
C ALA A 316 -7.25 -3.92 25.54
N GLN A 317 -6.22 -3.80 24.70
CA GLN A 317 -5.54 -4.97 24.18
C GLN A 317 -4.43 -5.48 25.10
N SER A 318 -4.47 -6.77 25.45
CA SER A 318 -3.31 -7.42 26.07
C SER A 318 -2.20 -7.60 25.04
N ALA A 319 -1.01 -7.09 25.37
CA ALA A 319 0.19 -7.29 24.57
C ALA A 319 1.29 -7.93 25.43
N ARG A 320 2.09 -8.81 24.85
CA ARG A 320 3.32 -9.29 25.49
C ARG A 320 4.43 -8.24 25.32
N PRO A 321 5.08 -7.77 26.40
CA PRO A 321 6.22 -6.87 26.28
C PRO A 321 7.36 -7.55 25.48
N PHE A 322 8.00 -6.79 24.60
CA PHE A 322 9.06 -7.26 23.73
C PHE A 322 10.44 -6.76 24.20
N GLY A 323 11.46 -7.62 24.15
CA GLY A 323 12.84 -7.29 24.50
C GLY A 323 13.30 -7.87 25.84
N ASP A 324 14.59 -7.74 26.14
CA ASP A 324 15.14 -8.11 27.44
C ASP A 324 14.75 -7.02 28.46
N PRO A 325 13.93 -7.32 29.49
CA PRO A 325 13.56 -6.33 30.51
C PRO A 325 14.77 -5.78 31.29
N GLY A 326 15.95 -6.39 31.15
CA GLY A 326 17.18 -6.05 31.86
C GLY A 326 17.96 -4.83 31.34
N ARG A 327 17.63 -4.26 30.17
CA ARG A 327 18.26 -3.00 29.72
C ARG A 327 17.24 -1.87 29.72
N GLY A 328 17.20 -1.13 30.82
CA GLY A 328 16.43 0.11 30.95
C GLY A 328 17.01 1.22 30.05
N GLU A 329 16.81 1.11 28.74
CA GLU A 329 16.86 2.29 27.88
C GLU A 329 15.64 3.14 28.20
N SER A 330 15.85 4.30 28.80
CA SER A 330 14.80 5.27 29.03
C SER A 330 14.39 5.89 27.69
N PHE A 331 13.08 6.01 27.47
CA PHE A 331 12.59 6.79 26.33
C PHE A 331 13.08 8.23 26.45
N SER A 332 13.62 8.76 25.35
CA SER A 332 13.93 10.18 25.29
C SER A 332 12.63 10.99 25.32
N ARG A 333 12.72 12.30 25.59
CA ARG A 333 11.56 13.19 25.52
C ARG A 333 10.88 13.12 24.15
N ASN A 334 11.66 13.07 23.07
CA ASN A 334 11.12 12.95 21.71
C ASN A 334 10.39 11.63 21.51
N ASP A 335 10.91 10.52 22.04
CA ASP A 335 10.24 9.23 21.91
C ASP A 335 8.91 9.23 22.69
N MET A 336 8.89 9.85 23.86
CA MET A 336 7.66 10.03 24.65
C MET A 336 6.63 10.90 23.93
N GLU A 337 7.06 11.97 23.25
CA GLU A 337 6.17 12.82 22.44
C GLU A 337 5.57 12.05 21.25
N VAL A 338 6.38 11.22 20.58
CA VAL A 338 5.91 10.34 19.50
C VAL A 338 4.93 9.30 20.01
N ALA A 339 5.25 8.64 21.14
CA ALA A 339 4.38 7.64 21.75
C ALA A 339 3.05 8.26 22.22
N HIS A 340 3.09 9.44 22.83
CA HIS A 340 1.90 10.15 23.26
C HIS A 340 0.99 10.52 22.08
N TRP A 341 1.55 11.08 21.01
CA TRP A 341 0.79 11.33 19.78
C TRP A 341 0.20 10.04 19.21
N PHE A 342 0.95 8.95 19.20
CA PHE A 342 0.47 7.67 18.68
C PHE A 342 -0.77 7.19 19.45
N VAL A 343 -0.77 7.27 20.78
CA VAL A 343 -1.92 6.90 21.62
C VAL A 343 -3.12 7.80 21.31
N LEU A 344 -2.93 9.12 21.33
CA LEU A 344 -4.02 10.08 21.08
C LEU A 344 -4.62 9.92 19.69
N ASN A 345 -3.76 9.79 18.68
CA ASN A 345 -4.20 9.54 17.33
C ASN A 345 -5.00 8.23 17.33
N ASN A 346 -4.49 7.10 17.80
CA ASN A 346 -5.18 5.79 17.68
C ASN A 346 -6.28 5.52 18.73
N CYS A 347 -6.84 6.54 19.36
CA CYS A 347 -7.94 6.41 20.32
C CYS A 347 -9.27 6.80 19.67
N ASP A 348 -10.21 5.86 19.57
CA ASP A 348 -11.50 6.09 18.92
C ASP A 348 -12.35 7.14 19.66
N GLU A 349 -12.25 7.17 20.98
CA GLU A 349 -12.96 8.09 21.87
C GLU A 349 -12.55 9.56 21.67
N ILE A 350 -11.39 9.81 21.06
CA ILE A 350 -10.81 11.16 20.86
C ILE A 350 -11.08 11.68 19.43
N MET A 351 -11.71 10.87 18.56
CA MET A 351 -11.89 11.22 17.14
C MET A 351 -12.52 12.59 16.89
N ALA A 352 -13.58 12.95 17.64
CA ALA A 352 -14.25 14.24 17.46
C ALA A 352 -13.32 15.44 17.68
N TYR A 353 -12.42 15.34 18.67
CA TYR A 353 -11.44 16.38 18.97
C TYR A 353 -10.35 16.47 17.90
N LEU A 354 -9.90 15.32 17.38
CA LEU A 354 -8.95 15.28 16.28
C LEU A 354 -9.52 16.00 15.04
N ASP A 355 -10.77 15.70 14.68
CA ASP A 355 -11.42 16.33 13.53
C ASP A 355 -11.60 17.84 13.74
N GLU A 356 -12.00 18.28 14.94
CA GLU A 356 -12.14 19.69 15.29
C GLU A 356 -10.81 20.44 15.18
N HIS A 357 -9.74 19.91 15.80
CA HIS A 357 -8.44 20.55 15.74
C HIS A 357 -7.85 20.53 14.33
N GLU A 358 -8.07 19.49 13.54
CA GLU A 358 -7.65 19.46 12.14
C GLU A 358 -8.34 20.57 11.32
N GLN A 359 -9.63 20.80 11.55
CA GLN A 359 -10.35 21.92 10.92
C GLN A 359 -9.79 23.28 11.35
N MET A 360 -9.43 23.45 12.63
CA MET A 360 -8.78 24.65 13.13
C MET A 360 -7.44 24.90 12.43
N MET A 361 -6.59 23.87 12.35
CA MET A 361 -5.30 23.95 11.64
C MET A 361 -5.47 24.29 10.15
N LYS A 362 -6.51 23.76 9.49
CA LYS A 362 -6.83 24.11 8.09
C LYS A 362 -7.22 25.58 7.90
N ARG A 363 -7.76 26.24 8.94
CA ARG A 363 -8.13 27.67 8.90
C ARG A 363 -6.95 28.59 9.19
N GLU A 364 -6.07 28.18 10.11
CA GLU A 364 -4.99 29.03 10.62
C GLU A 364 -3.67 28.87 9.87
N HIS A 365 -3.48 27.76 9.15
CA HIS A 365 -2.22 27.43 8.53
C HIS A 365 -2.35 27.08 7.05
N PRO A 366 -1.30 27.35 6.25
CA PRO A 366 -1.20 26.84 4.89
C PRO A 366 -1.36 25.32 4.84
N SER A 367 -1.99 24.84 3.77
CA SER A 367 -2.36 23.43 3.59
C SER A 367 -1.20 22.44 3.78
N HIS A 368 0.01 22.82 3.38
CA HIS A 368 1.21 22.01 3.51
C HIS A 368 1.74 21.87 4.95
N LEU A 369 1.31 22.73 5.87
CA LEU A 369 1.70 22.69 7.28
C LEU A 369 0.67 22.03 8.19
N VAL A 370 -0.57 21.86 7.72
CA VAL A 370 -1.71 21.39 8.52
C VAL A 370 -1.38 20.09 9.25
N ALA A 371 -0.94 19.04 8.55
CA ALA A 371 -0.67 17.74 9.17
C ALA A 371 0.44 17.82 10.24
N ARG A 372 1.51 18.58 9.95
CA ARG A 372 2.62 18.79 10.89
C ARG A 372 2.16 19.56 12.12
N LYS A 373 1.44 20.67 11.93
CA LYS A 373 0.94 21.52 13.01
C LYS A 373 -0.12 20.81 13.84
N HIS A 374 -0.99 20.05 13.20
CA HIS A 374 -1.95 19.19 13.87
C HIS A 374 -1.24 18.22 14.82
N ARG A 375 -0.24 17.47 14.33
CA ARG A 375 0.55 16.56 15.17
C ARG A 375 1.31 17.27 16.30
N GLU A 376 1.91 18.43 16.02
CA GLU A 376 2.71 19.19 17.00
C GLU A 376 1.85 19.81 18.12
N LEU A 377 0.71 20.38 17.76
CA LEU A 377 -0.09 21.23 18.66
C LEU A 377 -1.24 20.49 19.32
N PHE A 378 -1.74 19.40 18.71
CA PHE A 378 -2.90 18.67 19.20
C PHE A 378 -2.77 18.19 20.65
N PRO A 379 -1.64 17.59 21.10
CA PRO A 379 -1.57 17.06 22.46
C PRO A 379 -1.80 18.13 23.53
N GLN A 380 -1.25 19.33 23.33
CA GLN A 380 -1.43 20.45 24.26
C GLN A 380 -2.85 21.03 24.15
N TRP A 381 -3.32 21.26 22.92
CA TRP A 381 -4.67 21.78 22.68
C TRP A 381 -5.75 20.86 23.26
N PHE A 382 -5.59 19.55 23.13
CA PHE A 382 -6.51 18.54 23.66
C PHE A 382 -6.53 18.57 25.19
N LEU A 383 -5.35 18.64 25.83
CA LEU A 383 -5.23 18.77 27.28
C LEU A 383 -5.99 20.02 27.78
N ASP A 384 -5.78 21.16 27.13
CA ASP A 384 -6.44 22.42 27.50
C ASP A 384 -7.96 22.35 27.28
N SER A 385 -8.40 21.68 26.21
CA SER A 385 -9.83 21.51 25.89
C SER A 385 -10.54 20.62 26.90
N VAL A 386 -9.91 19.51 27.29
CA VAL A 386 -10.45 18.61 28.32
C VAL A 386 -10.49 19.28 29.68
N ASN A 387 -9.49 20.10 30.03
CA ASN A 387 -9.47 20.82 31.29
C ASN A 387 -10.56 21.90 31.39
N LYS A 388 -11.10 22.40 30.28
CA LYS A 388 -12.26 23.31 30.28
C LYS A 388 -13.60 22.61 30.55
N LEU A 389 -13.64 21.29 30.47
CA LEU A 389 -14.84 20.47 30.75
C LEU A 389 -14.91 20.01 32.22
N LYS A 390 -13.85 20.25 32.99
CA LYS A 390 -13.83 20.10 34.44
C LYS A 390 -14.28 21.40 35.09
#